data_AF-A0AAX2ABI7-F1
#
_entry.id   AF-A0AAX2ABI7-F1
#
_cell.length_a   1.000
_cell.length_b   1.000
_cell.length_c   1.000
_cell.angle_alpha   90.00
_cell.angle_beta   90.00
_cell.angle_gamma   90.00
#
_symmetry.space_group_name_H-M   'P 1'
#
loop_
_entity.id
_entity.type
_entity.pdbx_description
1 polymer ?
#
loop_
_entity_poly.entity_id
_entity_poly.type
_entity_poly.pdbx_seq_one_letter_code
_entity_poly.pdbx_strand_id
1 'polypeptide(L)'
;MNDNQAFNEMMVHIPLCTHKEPSNILIIGQTSPALKKEAEKHNANIEYGDITFLNSKNEKNIDAIILTDVKLDELVLANIDRILKDDGLITFSTQSFQSDEDKLKEDLQLVGSKFWIAMPFRFGHNTSIIASKKYHPTADLVLQRSDLLDDLEYYSSEMHQASFVFPAAIHKALTGIARR
;
A
#
# COMPACT_ATOMS: atom_id res chain seq x y z
N MET A 1 -17.18 6.18 -8.66
CA MET A 1 -16.06 5.24 -8.51
C MET A 1 -15.43 5.11 -9.88
N ASN A 2 -14.30 5.79 -10.13
CA ASN A 2 -13.54 5.51 -11.34
C ASN A 2 -12.92 4.13 -11.10
N ASP A 3 -13.56 3.09 -11.64
CA ASP A 3 -12.99 1.74 -11.71
C ASP A 3 -11.79 1.81 -12.65
N ASN A 4 -10.68 2.26 -12.10
CA ASN A 4 -9.46 2.55 -12.82
C ASN A 4 -8.57 1.32 -12.66
N GLN A 5 -8.33 0.60 -13.75
CA GLN A 5 -7.53 -0.61 -13.74
C GLN A 5 -6.12 -0.37 -13.17
N ALA A 6 -5.52 0.79 -13.44
CA ALA A 6 -4.24 1.17 -12.84
C ALA A 6 -4.30 1.24 -11.31
N PHE A 7 -5.42 1.70 -10.74
CA PHE A 7 -5.61 1.73 -9.30
C PHE A 7 -5.78 0.33 -8.72
N ASN A 8 -6.62 -0.49 -9.35
CA ASN A 8 -6.88 -1.85 -8.90
C ASN A 8 -5.60 -2.69 -8.87
N GLU A 9 -4.82 -2.66 -9.96
CA GLU A 9 -3.59 -3.44 -10.06
C GLU A 9 -2.48 -2.89 -9.13
N MET A 10 -2.21 -1.58 -9.15
CA MET A 10 -1.10 -1.02 -8.37
C MET A 10 -1.33 -1.09 -6.86
N MET A 11 -2.55 -0.84 -6.39
CA MET A 11 -2.86 -0.91 -4.95
C MET A 11 -2.82 -2.33 -4.40
N VAL A 12 -3.08 -3.34 -5.22
CA VAL A 12 -3.04 -4.75 -4.81
C VAL A 12 -1.63 -5.32 -4.97
N HIS A 13 -1.00 -5.14 -6.13
CA HIS A 13 0.22 -5.85 -6.45
C HIS A 13 1.47 -5.26 -5.81
N ILE A 14 1.53 -3.94 -5.58
CA ILE A 14 2.67 -3.36 -4.84
C ILE A 14 2.84 -3.98 -3.45
N PRO A 15 1.85 -3.96 -2.54
CA PRO A 15 2.02 -4.53 -1.22
C PRO A 15 2.20 -6.05 -1.26
N LEU A 16 1.44 -6.75 -2.11
CA LEU A 16 1.47 -8.21 -2.16
C LEU A 16 2.70 -8.76 -2.86
N CYS A 17 3.35 -8.04 -3.77
CA CYS A 17 4.65 -8.41 -4.34
C CYS A 17 5.84 -7.90 -3.51
N THR A 18 5.62 -7.00 -2.53
CA THR A 18 6.66 -6.56 -1.59
C THR A 18 6.78 -7.49 -0.38
N HIS A 19 5.65 -7.93 0.19
CA HIS A 19 5.67 -8.82 1.36
C HIS A 19 6.22 -10.21 0.95
N LYS A 20 7.11 -10.82 1.73
CA LYS A 20 7.72 -12.11 1.32
C LYS A 20 6.71 -13.25 1.26
N GLU A 21 5.85 -13.40 2.26
CA GLU A 21 4.87 -14.50 2.35
C GLU A 21 3.49 -14.00 2.84
N PRO A 22 2.79 -13.16 2.05
CA PRO A 22 1.49 -12.61 2.47
C PRO A 22 0.44 -13.73 2.54
N SER A 23 -0.17 -13.92 3.71
CA SER A 23 -1.15 -15.00 3.93
C SER A 23 -2.52 -14.48 4.35
N ASN A 24 -2.60 -13.50 5.25
CA ASN A 24 -3.83 -12.88 5.72
C ASN A 24 -3.84 -11.41 5.31
N ILE A 25 -4.71 -11.06 4.37
CA ILE A 25 -4.80 -9.74 3.77
C ILE A 25 -6.17 -9.13 4.10
N LEU A 26 -6.15 -7.86 4.49
CA LEU A 26 -7.36 -7.12 4.79
C LEU A 26 -7.48 -5.91 3.87
N ILE A 27 -8.55 -5.85 3.09
CA ILE A 27 -8.84 -4.74 2.19
C ILE A 27 -9.99 -3.94 2.80
N ILE A 28 -9.70 -2.69 3.17
CA ILE A 28 -10.60 -1.81 3.89
C ILE A 28 -11.01 -0.63 3.02
N GLY A 29 -12.33 -0.43 2.89
CA GLY A 29 -12.92 0.65 2.10
C GLY A 29 -13.77 0.16 0.94
N GLN A 30 -14.01 1.04 -0.04
CA GLN A 30 -14.73 0.70 -1.27
C GLN A 30 -13.91 -0.29 -2.12
N THR A 31 -14.59 -1.31 -2.65
CA THR A 31 -13.97 -2.37 -3.47
C THR A 31 -14.75 -2.57 -4.75
N SER A 32 -14.07 -2.61 -5.91
CA SER A 32 -14.67 -2.94 -7.20
C SER A 32 -14.54 -4.44 -7.49
N PRO A 33 -15.37 -5.00 -8.39
CA PRO A 33 -15.16 -6.36 -8.90
C PRO A 33 -13.77 -6.55 -9.52
N ALA A 34 -13.23 -5.53 -10.20
CA ALA A 34 -11.90 -5.58 -10.79
C ALA A 34 -10.80 -5.63 -9.70
N LEU A 35 -10.89 -4.81 -8.64
CA LEU A 35 -9.96 -4.87 -7.52
C LEU A 35 -9.96 -6.25 -6.84
N LYS A 36 -11.14 -6.85 -6.65
CA LYS A 36 -11.26 -8.21 -6.10
C LYS A 36 -10.61 -9.25 -7.00
N LYS A 37 -10.82 -9.15 -8.32
CA LYS A 37 -10.18 -10.02 -9.30
C LYS A 37 -8.65 -9.93 -9.22
N GLU A 38 -8.08 -8.74 -9.08
CA GLU A 38 -6.64 -8.57 -8.90
C GLU A 38 -6.14 -9.17 -7.59
N ALA A 39 -6.90 -9.01 -6.50
CA ALA A 39 -6.57 -9.59 -5.20
C ALA A 39 -6.57 -11.13 -5.26
N GLU A 40 -7.56 -11.73 -5.92
CA GLU A 40 -7.69 -13.19 -6.10
C GLU A 40 -6.56 -13.83 -6.91
N LYS A 41 -5.75 -13.06 -7.65
CA LYS A 41 -4.53 -13.55 -8.30
C LYS A 41 -3.44 -13.96 -7.29
N HIS A 42 -3.57 -13.55 -6.04
CA HIS A 42 -2.64 -13.90 -4.96
C HIS A 42 -3.21 -15.05 -4.12
N ASN A 43 -2.42 -16.10 -3.93
CA ASN A 43 -2.81 -17.24 -3.10
C ASN A 43 -2.73 -16.88 -1.60
N ALA A 44 -3.68 -16.09 -1.13
CA ALA A 44 -3.79 -15.62 0.24
C ALA A 44 -5.26 -15.61 0.70
N ASN A 45 -5.49 -15.62 2.01
CA ASN A 45 -6.79 -15.37 2.60
C ASN A 45 -7.06 -13.85 2.59
N ILE A 46 -8.03 -13.43 1.78
CA ILE A 46 -8.34 -12.01 1.59
C ILE A 46 -9.73 -11.71 2.15
N GLU A 47 -9.75 -10.80 3.12
CA GLU A 47 -10.97 -10.33 3.73
C GLU A 47 -11.24 -8.88 3.32
N TYR A 48 -12.51 -8.57 3.12
CA TYR A 48 -12.98 -7.24 2.71
C TYR A 48 -13.89 -6.66 3.78
N GLY A 49 -13.74 -5.39 4.12
CA GLY A 49 -14.56 -4.77 5.14
C GLY A 49 -14.45 -3.25 5.18
N ASP A 50 -15.13 -2.65 6.16
CA ASP A 50 -14.97 -1.24 6.50
C ASP A 50 -14.01 -1.09 7.69
N ILE A 51 -13.80 0.16 8.12
CA ILE A 51 -12.87 0.48 9.21
C ILE A 51 -13.22 -0.20 10.53
N THR A 52 -14.47 -0.59 10.75
CA THR A 52 -14.91 -1.27 11.97
C THR A 52 -14.37 -2.69 12.07
N PHE A 53 -14.00 -3.31 10.94
CA PHE A 53 -13.37 -4.63 10.92
C PHE A 53 -12.02 -4.65 11.62
N LEU A 54 -11.32 -3.52 11.72
CA LEU A 54 -10.06 -3.43 12.46
C LEU A 54 -10.23 -3.82 13.94
N ASN A 55 -11.43 -3.62 14.51
CA ASN A 55 -11.74 -3.94 15.89
C ASN A 55 -12.03 -5.43 16.12
N SER A 56 -12.44 -6.16 15.07
CA SER A 56 -12.78 -7.58 15.16
C SER A 56 -11.59 -8.51 14.93
N LYS A 57 -10.43 -7.98 14.55
CA LYS A 57 -9.23 -8.77 14.29
C LYS A 57 -8.41 -9.04 15.54
N ASN A 58 -7.87 -10.26 15.57
CA ASN A 58 -6.88 -10.70 16.54
C ASN A 58 -5.58 -9.90 16.37
N GLU A 59 -4.85 -9.76 17.47
CA GLU A 59 -3.55 -9.09 17.48
C GLU A 59 -2.54 -9.85 16.61
N LYS A 60 -1.67 -9.11 15.93
CA LYS A 60 -0.55 -9.67 15.14
C LYS A 60 -0.95 -10.79 14.18
N ASN A 61 -2.07 -10.65 13.50
CA ASN A 61 -2.63 -11.70 12.63
C ASN A 61 -2.63 -11.33 11.13
N ILE A 62 -2.54 -10.04 10.80
CA ILE A 62 -2.66 -9.56 9.41
C ILE A 62 -1.27 -9.25 8.84
N ASP A 63 -0.98 -9.76 7.63
CA ASP A 63 0.28 -9.55 6.90
C ASP A 63 0.28 -8.22 6.13
N ALA A 64 -0.82 -7.92 5.44
CA ALA A 64 -0.97 -6.68 4.68
C ALA A 64 -2.37 -6.08 4.82
N ILE A 65 -2.44 -4.75 4.92
CA ILE A 65 -3.71 -4.00 4.90
C ILE A 65 -3.71 -3.01 3.74
N ILE A 66 -4.73 -3.08 2.89
CA ILE A 66 -4.91 -2.19 1.74
C ILE A 66 -6.11 -1.29 2.02
N LEU A 67 -5.88 0.01 2.16
CA LEU A 67 -6.89 1.03 2.39
C LEU A 67 -7.17 1.73 1.05
N THR A 68 -8.36 1.55 0.49
CA THR A 68 -8.67 2.06 -0.86
C THR A 68 -9.03 3.55 -0.83
N ASP A 69 -10.02 3.92 -0.02
CA ASP A 69 -10.57 5.27 0.10
C ASP A 69 -10.70 5.76 1.56
N VAL A 70 -10.12 5.01 2.50
CA VAL A 70 -10.19 5.32 3.94
C VAL A 70 -9.09 6.32 4.32
N LYS A 71 -9.50 7.40 5.00
CA LYS A 71 -8.56 8.36 5.59
C LYS A 71 -7.83 7.70 6.76
N LEU A 72 -6.51 7.77 6.73
CA LEU A 72 -5.67 7.34 7.84
C LEU A 72 -5.54 8.47 8.86
N ASP A 73 -5.88 8.19 10.12
CA ASP A 73 -5.63 9.05 11.27
C ASP A 73 -4.94 8.25 12.39
N GLU A 74 -4.63 8.89 13.51
CA GLU A 74 -3.91 8.26 14.63
C GLU A 74 -4.67 7.06 15.24
N LEU A 75 -6.00 7.14 15.34
CA LEU A 75 -6.83 6.08 15.90
C LEU A 75 -6.83 4.85 14.98
N VAL A 76 -7.01 5.08 13.68
CA VAL A 76 -6.96 4.04 12.66
C VAL A 76 -5.58 3.41 12.61
N LEU A 77 -4.52 4.22 12.64
CA LEU A 77 -3.14 3.74 12.66
C LEU A 77 -2.84 2.90 13.92
N ALA A 78 -3.34 3.29 15.09
CA ALA A 78 -3.18 2.51 16.32
C ALA A 78 -3.87 1.14 16.24
N ASN A 79 -5.09 1.10 15.67
CA ASN A 79 -5.82 -0.15 15.45
C ASN A 79 -5.10 -1.05 14.44
N ILE A 80 -4.57 -0.47 13.36
CA ILE A 80 -3.73 -1.18 12.39
C ILE A 80 -2.49 -1.77 13.07
N ASP A 81 -1.75 -0.99 13.85
CA ASP A 81 -0.51 -1.42 14.49
C ASP A 81 -0.73 -2.62 15.45
N ARG A 82 -1.88 -2.65 16.12
CA ARG A 82 -2.31 -3.74 17.01
C ARG A 82 -2.51 -5.07 16.26
N ILE A 83 -3.17 -5.02 15.10
CA ILE A 83 -3.58 -6.24 14.36
C ILE A 83 -2.54 -6.71 13.33
N LEU A 84 -1.68 -5.80 12.88
CA LEU A 84 -0.66 -6.05 11.88
C LEU A 84 0.53 -6.78 12.51
N LYS A 85 0.98 -7.86 11.84
CA LYS A 85 2.18 -8.62 12.21
C LYS A 85 3.42 -7.72 12.30
N ASP A 86 4.46 -8.23 12.95
CA ASP A 86 5.69 -7.46 13.18
C ASP A 86 6.50 -7.20 11.91
N ASP A 87 6.27 -7.98 10.85
CA ASP A 87 6.80 -7.75 9.51
C ASP A 87 5.76 -7.23 8.51
N GLY A 88 4.55 -6.95 8.97
CA GLY A 88 3.46 -6.54 8.09
C GLY A 88 3.62 -5.14 7.50
N LEU A 89 2.81 -4.87 6.49
CA LEU A 89 2.80 -3.61 5.76
C LEU A 89 1.38 -3.11 5.47
N ILE A 90 1.26 -1.84 5.13
CA ILE A 90 0.01 -1.24 4.70
C ILE A 90 0.21 -0.41 3.43
N THR A 91 -0.86 -0.24 2.67
CA THR A 91 -0.94 0.71 1.56
C THR A 91 -2.20 1.53 1.62
N PHE A 92 -2.10 2.82 1.33
CA PHE A 92 -3.26 3.72 1.33
C PHE A 92 -3.09 4.88 0.35
N SER A 93 -4.22 5.37 -0.16
CA SER A 93 -4.28 6.51 -1.07
C SER A 93 -3.99 7.83 -0.33
N THR A 94 -3.27 8.74 -0.97
CA THR A 94 -2.99 10.10 -0.47
C THR A 94 -3.07 11.11 -1.63
N GLN A 95 -2.71 12.36 -1.36
CA GLN A 95 -2.62 13.40 -2.38
C GLN A 95 -1.25 13.43 -3.04
N SER A 96 -1.22 13.83 -4.30
CA SER A 96 0.04 14.01 -5.02
C SER A 96 0.77 15.24 -4.50
N PHE A 97 2.11 15.23 -4.57
CA PHE A 97 2.93 16.37 -4.18
C PHE A 97 2.52 17.68 -4.87
N GLN A 98 2.06 17.63 -6.12
CA GLN A 98 1.62 18.82 -6.86
C GLN A 98 0.23 19.30 -6.44
N SER A 99 -0.61 18.39 -5.98
CA SER A 99 -2.00 18.69 -5.61
C SER A 99 -2.07 19.23 -4.18
N ASP A 100 -1.37 18.58 -3.26
CA ASP A 100 -1.34 18.92 -1.84
C ASP A 100 -0.07 18.33 -1.19
N GLU A 101 1.01 19.12 -1.21
CA GLU A 101 2.30 18.73 -0.64
C GLU A 101 2.23 18.49 0.87
N ASP A 102 1.48 19.33 1.58
CA ASP A 102 1.37 19.27 3.03
C ASP A 102 0.66 17.99 3.46
N LYS A 103 -0.45 17.64 2.80
CA LYS A 103 -1.15 16.38 3.07
C LYS A 103 -0.27 15.16 2.87
N LEU A 104 0.53 15.12 1.80
CA LEU A 104 1.45 14.02 1.53
C LEU A 104 2.51 13.90 2.63
N LYS A 105 3.08 15.03 3.07
CA LYS A 105 4.08 15.04 4.15
C LYS A 105 3.47 14.63 5.49
N GLU A 106 2.29 15.13 5.82
CA GLU A 106 1.56 14.75 7.04
C GLU A 106 1.30 13.24 7.09
N ASP A 107 0.83 12.65 5.98
CA ASP A 107 0.58 11.21 5.91
C ASP A 107 1.86 10.39 6.08
N LEU A 108 2.97 10.81 5.43
CA LEU A 108 4.27 10.16 5.58
C LEU A 108 4.80 10.25 7.02
N GLN A 109 4.63 11.40 7.67
CA GLN A 109 5.04 11.59 9.07
C GLN A 109 4.19 10.75 10.02
N LEU A 110 2.87 10.71 9.81
CA LEU A 110 1.93 9.93 10.60
C LEU A 110 2.33 8.45 10.60
N VAL A 111 2.48 7.84 9.42
CA VAL A 111 2.85 6.42 9.34
C VAL A 111 4.31 6.17 9.73
N GLY A 112 5.18 7.16 9.52
CA GLY A 112 6.56 7.12 10.00
C GLY A 112 6.66 6.96 11.52
N SER A 113 5.64 7.31 12.30
CA SER A 113 5.66 7.08 13.76
C SER A 113 5.66 5.59 14.16
N LYS A 114 5.15 4.70 13.28
CA LYS A 114 4.96 3.26 13.56
C LYS A 114 5.73 2.34 12.62
N PHE A 115 6.06 2.81 11.42
CA PHE A 115 6.69 2.00 10.38
C PHE A 115 8.16 2.40 10.18
N TRP A 116 8.99 1.40 9.90
CA TRP A 116 10.40 1.62 9.55
C TRP A 116 10.53 2.25 8.17
N ILE A 117 9.65 1.84 7.26
CA ILE A 117 9.62 2.26 5.85
C ILE A 117 8.29 2.95 5.60
N ALA A 118 8.32 4.10 4.92
CA ALA A 118 7.18 4.92 4.56
C ALA A 118 7.54 5.63 3.25
N MET A 119 7.10 5.06 2.13
CA MET A 119 7.47 5.51 0.79
C MET A 119 6.22 5.84 -0.02
N PRO A 120 6.14 7.04 -0.61
CA PRO A 120 5.11 7.31 -1.59
C PRO A 120 5.44 6.60 -2.90
N PHE A 121 4.40 6.20 -3.62
CA PHE A 121 4.49 5.69 -4.99
C PHE A 121 3.41 6.34 -5.85
N ARG A 122 3.73 6.54 -7.13
CA ARG A 122 2.87 7.24 -8.08
C ARG A 122 2.57 6.36 -9.29
N PHE A 123 1.31 6.38 -9.70
CA PHE A 123 0.82 5.64 -10.85
C PHE A 123 -0.37 6.38 -11.47
N GLY A 124 -0.40 6.47 -12.79
CA GLY A 124 -1.33 7.35 -13.50
C GLY A 124 -1.32 8.77 -12.91
N HIS A 125 -2.49 9.21 -12.43
CA HIS A 125 -2.67 10.49 -11.73
C HIS A 125 -2.77 10.34 -10.20
N ASN A 126 -2.64 9.13 -9.67
CA ASN A 126 -2.80 8.82 -8.26
C ASN A 126 -1.46 8.81 -7.54
N THR A 127 -1.49 9.07 -6.23
CA THR A 127 -0.35 8.91 -5.33
C THR A 127 -0.83 8.15 -4.10
N SER A 128 -0.07 7.14 -3.72
CA SER A 128 -0.35 6.30 -2.55
C SER A 128 0.93 6.14 -1.75
N ILE A 129 0.80 5.67 -0.52
CA ILE A 129 1.94 5.37 0.36
C ILE A 129 1.92 3.88 0.67
N ILE A 130 3.08 3.25 0.59
CA ILE A 130 3.35 1.97 1.25
C ILE A 130 4.13 2.25 2.53
N ALA A 131 3.65 1.70 3.64
CA ALA A 131 4.33 1.75 4.92
C ALA A 131 4.57 0.33 5.43
N SER A 132 5.80 0.01 5.80
CA SER A 132 6.22 -1.36 6.06
C SER A 132 7.11 -1.43 7.29
N LYS A 133 6.90 -2.47 8.11
CA LYS A 133 7.71 -2.69 9.32
C LYS A 133 9.06 -3.33 8.99
N LYS A 134 9.19 -3.96 7.82
CA LYS A 134 10.37 -4.76 7.46
C LYS A 134 10.77 -4.70 5.99
N TYR A 135 9.81 -4.90 5.08
CA TYR A 135 10.08 -5.08 3.66
C TYR A 135 10.16 -3.75 2.91
N HIS A 136 11.23 -3.54 2.15
CA HIS A 136 11.41 -2.38 1.29
C HIS A 136 10.77 -2.63 -0.08
N PRO A 137 9.88 -1.76 -0.58
CA PRO A 137 9.09 -2.04 -1.78
C PRO A 137 9.93 -2.30 -3.03
N THR A 138 11.03 -1.57 -3.23
CA THR A 138 11.91 -1.80 -4.38
C THR A 138 12.94 -2.92 -4.17
N ALA A 139 13.51 -3.07 -2.97
CA ALA A 139 14.61 -4.01 -2.72
C ALA A 139 14.12 -5.42 -2.36
N ASP A 140 12.92 -5.55 -1.79
CA ASP A 140 12.29 -6.82 -1.43
C ASP A 140 11.18 -7.22 -2.42
N LEU A 141 11.14 -6.63 -3.62
CA LEU A 141 10.23 -7.06 -4.68
C LEU A 141 10.43 -8.55 -5.00
N VAL A 142 9.39 -9.35 -4.79
CA VAL A 142 9.36 -10.78 -5.10
C VAL A 142 9.07 -10.96 -6.59
N LEU A 143 10.13 -10.93 -7.41
CA LEU A 143 10.04 -11.05 -8.88
C LEU A 143 9.28 -12.30 -9.33
N GLN A 144 9.52 -13.44 -8.67
CA GLN A 144 8.78 -14.66 -8.98
C GLN A 144 7.27 -14.48 -8.83
N ARG A 145 6.79 -13.71 -7.85
CA ARG A 145 5.36 -13.45 -7.67
C ARG A 145 4.85 -12.47 -8.71
N SER A 146 5.58 -11.38 -8.98
CA SER A 146 5.13 -10.37 -9.94
C SER A 146 5.12 -10.88 -11.38
N ASP A 147 6.10 -11.71 -11.75
CA ASP A 147 6.25 -12.24 -13.12
C ASP A 147 5.25 -13.36 -13.43
N LEU A 148 4.61 -13.95 -12.41
CA LEU A 148 3.55 -14.96 -12.56
C LEU A 148 2.14 -14.36 -12.59
N LEU A 149 2.00 -13.03 -12.47
CA LEU A 149 0.71 -12.37 -12.62
C LEU A 149 0.38 -12.22 -14.10
N ASP A 150 -0.70 -12.87 -14.53
CA ASP A 150 -1.21 -12.79 -15.90
C ASP A 150 -2.38 -11.79 -16.01
N ASP A 151 -2.76 -11.47 -17.25
CA ASP A 151 -3.90 -10.59 -17.59
C ASP A 151 -3.85 -9.24 -16.87
N LEU A 152 -2.71 -8.55 -16.94
CA LEU A 152 -2.50 -7.20 -16.42
C LEU A 152 -2.50 -6.17 -17.55
N GLU A 153 -3.13 -5.02 -17.30
CA GLU A 153 -3.16 -3.89 -18.25
C GLU A 153 -2.22 -2.75 -17.86
N TYR A 154 -1.78 -2.68 -16.60
CA TYR A 154 -0.99 -1.57 -16.06
C TYR A 154 0.24 -2.00 -15.27
N TYR A 155 0.11 -2.93 -14.33
CA TYR A 155 1.18 -3.37 -13.46
C TYR A 155 2.20 -4.24 -14.23
N SER A 156 3.46 -3.99 -13.95
CA SER A 156 4.59 -4.87 -14.29
C SER A 156 5.66 -4.71 -13.21
N SER A 157 6.63 -5.62 -13.16
CA SER A 157 7.80 -5.51 -12.27
C SER A 157 8.55 -4.18 -12.47
N GLU A 158 8.66 -3.70 -13.71
CA GLU A 158 9.26 -2.40 -14.04
C GLU A 158 8.38 -1.22 -13.62
N MET A 159 7.06 -1.31 -13.82
CA MET A 159 6.13 -0.27 -13.36
C MET A 159 6.11 -0.16 -11.84
N HIS A 160 6.22 -1.29 -11.12
CA HIS A 160 6.39 -1.31 -9.68
C HIS A 160 7.61 -0.46 -9.29
N GLN A 161 8.78 -0.75 -9.84
CA GLN A 161 10.02 -0.02 -9.53
C GLN A 161 9.92 1.47 -9.91
N ALA A 162 9.41 1.75 -11.12
CA ALA A 162 9.27 3.11 -11.64
C ALA A 162 8.32 3.97 -10.79
N SER A 163 7.31 3.37 -10.14
CA SER A 163 6.36 4.09 -9.31
C SER A 163 6.99 4.80 -8.10
N PHE A 164 8.19 4.37 -7.68
CA PHE A 164 8.95 4.97 -6.57
C PHE A 164 9.97 6.03 -7.04
N VAL A 165 10.04 6.29 -8.35
CA VAL A 165 10.96 7.29 -8.92
C VAL A 165 10.26 8.65 -8.99
N PHE A 166 10.85 9.65 -8.34
CA PHE A 166 10.34 11.02 -8.31
C PHE A 166 11.35 12.01 -8.87
N PRO A 167 10.90 13.13 -9.47
CA PRO A 167 11.77 14.26 -9.83
C PRO A 167 12.63 14.72 -8.66
N ALA A 168 13.86 15.16 -8.95
CA ALA A 168 14.86 15.52 -7.95
C ALA A 168 14.36 16.55 -6.92
N ALA A 169 13.55 17.53 -7.34
CA ALA A 169 12.97 18.53 -6.44
C ALA A 169 12.02 17.91 -5.40
N ILE A 170 11.14 16.99 -5.83
CA ILE A 170 10.21 16.28 -4.95
C ILE A 170 10.98 15.32 -4.04
N HIS A 171 11.95 14.60 -4.61
CA HIS A 171 12.82 13.73 -3.84
C HIS A 171 13.53 14.48 -2.71
N LYS A 172 14.06 15.68 -2.99
CA LYS A 172 14.69 16.56 -2.00
C LYS A 172 13.68 17.04 -0.95
N ALA A 173 12.48 17.44 -1.35
CA ALA A 173 11.45 17.93 -0.45
C ALA A 173 10.93 16.85 0.52
N LEU A 174 10.96 15.58 0.10
CA LEU A 174 10.54 14.44 0.92
C LEU A 174 11.69 13.78 1.69
N THR A 175 12.93 14.25 1.51
CA THR A 175 14.10 13.72 2.22
C THR A 175 13.98 14.01 3.71
N GLY A 176 14.18 12.99 4.56
CA GLY A 176 14.01 13.08 6.02
C GLY A 176 12.56 12.97 6.50
N ILE A 177 11.58 12.96 5.58
CA ILE A 177 10.17 12.72 5.86
C ILE A 177 9.80 11.30 5.44
N ALA A 178 10.02 10.97 4.17
CA ALA A 178 9.89 9.61 3.68
C ALA A 178 10.99 8.73 4.27
N ARG A 179 10.62 7.58 4.81
CA ARG A 179 11.55 6.59 5.34
C ARG A 179 11.77 5.52 4.28
N ARG A 180 12.99 5.43 3.79
CA ARG A 180 13.40 4.53 2.71
C ARG A 180 14.34 3.50 3.32
#